data_AF-A0A3D0QCL4-F1
#
_entry.id   AF-A0A3D0QCL4-F1
#
_cell.length_a   1.000
_cell.length_b   1.000
_cell.length_c   1.000
_cell.angle_alpha   90.00
_cell.angle_beta   90.00
_cell.angle_gamma   90.00
#
_symmetry.space_group_name_H-M   'P 1'
#
loop_
_entity.id
_entity.type
_entity.pdbx_description
1 polymer ?
#
loop_
_entity_poly.entity_id
_entity_poly.type
_entity_poly.pdbx_seq_one_letter_code
_entity_poly.pdbx_strand_id
1 'polypeptide(L)'
;MHDNSKTNAEIILNLYKTIRRAAGDTYVLACNTISHLSAGLFELNRIGDDTSGNEWARTRKMGVNTLAFRGMHHGIFYAADPDCVGVTNKVAWDKNKQWMHL
;
A
#
# COMPACT_ATOMS: atom_id res chain seq x y z
N MET A 1 14.45 7.54 25.98
CA MET A 1 14.11 8.82 25.34
C MET A 1 12.82 8.61 24.55
N HIS A 2 11.68 9.03 25.08
CA HIS A 2 10.41 9.12 24.36
C HIS A 2 9.71 10.40 24.77
N ASP A 3 9.12 11.10 23.79
CA ASP A 3 8.26 12.26 24.03
C ASP A 3 6.93 11.75 24.61
N ASN A 4 6.68 12.00 25.89
CA ASN A 4 5.44 11.59 26.56
C ASN A 4 4.31 12.63 26.41
N SER A 5 4.54 13.74 25.69
CA SER A 5 3.49 14.74 25.41
C SER A 5 2.59 14.37 24.23
N LYS A 6 2.97 13.37 23.43
CA LYS A 6 2.25 12.92 22.25
C LYS A 6 2.10 11.41 22.23
N THR A 7 1.00 10.96 21.67
CA THR A 7 0.77 9.56 21.32
C THR A 7 1.61 9.16 20.11
N ASN A 8 1.84 7.86 19.94
CA ASN A 8 2.50 7.33 18.74
C ASN A 8 1.75 7.70 17.45
N ALA A 9 0.41 7.77 17.50
CA ALA A 9 -0.41 8.17 16.35
C ALA A 9 -0.13 9.63 15.94
N GLU A 10 0.01 10.55 16.89
CA GLU A 10 0.37 11.94 16.62
C GLU A 10 1.79 12.07 16.07
N ILE A 11 2.74 11.32 16.62
CA ILE A 11 4.13 11.32 16.13
C ILE A 11 4.17 10.83 14.67
N ILE A 12 3.51 9.72 14.37
CA ILE A 12 3.45 9.16 13.01
C ILE A 12 2.71 10.09 12.05
N LEU A 13 1.57 10.66 12.46
CA LEU A 13 0.81 11.60 11.64
C LEU A 13 1.62 12.86 11.33
N ASN A 14 2.38 13.38 12.30
CA ASN A 14 3.27 14.52 12.10
C ASN A 14 4.39 14.19 11.12
N LEU A 15 4.95 12.97 11.17
CA LEU A 15 5.89 12.50 10.16
C LEU A 15 5.26 12.47 8.76
N TYR A 16 4.06 11.90 8.62
CA TYR A 16 3.36 11.84 7.32
C TYR A 16 3.06 13.22 6.76
N LYS A 17 2.59 14.16 7.59
CA LYS A 17 2.37 15.57 7.19
C LYS A 17 3.66 16.26 6.77
N THR A 18 4.77 15.96 7.44
CA THR A 18 6.09 16.53 7.11
C THR A 18 6.55 16.04 5.74
N ILE A 19 6.46 14.73 5.49
CA ILE A 19 6.77 14.13 4.19
C ILE A 19 5.90 14.74 3.09
N ARG A 20 4.58 14.82 3.30
CA ARG A 20 3.65 15.39 2.33
C ARG A 20 4.00 16.83 1.97
N ARG A 21 4.29 17.68 2.96
CA ARG A 21 4.68 19.07 2.71
C ARG A 21 5.99 19.16 1.94
N ALA A 22 6.98 18.34 2.32
CA ALA A 22 8.29 18.35 1.68
C ALA A 22 8.26 17.81 0.23
N ALA A 23 7.35 16.89 -0.07
CA ALA A 23 7.19 16.32 -1.40
C ALA A 23 6.60 17.31 -2.44
N GLY A 24 5.94 18.38 -2.00
CA GLY A 24 5.31 19.36 -2.90
C GLY A 24 4.33 18.68 -3.86
N ASP A 25 4.49 18.94 -5.15
CA ASP A 25 3.67 18.37 -6.23
C ASP A 25 4.05 16.92 -6.59
N THR A 26 5.07 16.35 -5.96
CA THR A 26 5.53 14.98 -6.25
C THR A 26 4.53 13.96 -5.73
N TYR A 27 4.27 12.92 -6.50
CA TYR A 27 3.42 11.82 -6.08
C TYR A 27 4.05 11.03 -4.92
N VAL A 28 3.30 10.78 -3.84
CA VAL A 28 3.76 9.99 -2.69
C VAL A 28 3.00 8.67 -2.65
N LEU A 29 3.76 7.59 -2.82
CA LEU A 29 3.31 6.23 -2.62
C LEU A 29 3.76 5.78 -1.24
N ALA A 30 2.78 5.43 -0.40
CA ALA A 30 3.03 4.90 0.93
C ALA A 30 3.10 3.37 0.94
N CYS A 31 4.11 2.83 1.62
CA CYS A 31 4.28 1.39 1.82
C CYS A 31 4.66 1.12 3.28
N ASN A 32 4.05 0.08 3.88
CA ASN A 32 4.20 -0.26 5.29
C ASN A 32 3.84 0.89 6.26
N THR A 33 2.77 1.63 5.93
CA THR A 33 2.24 2.75 6.71
C THR A 33 0.97 2.36 7.46
N ILE A 34 0.56 3.22 8.40
CA ILE A 34 -0.74 3.12 9.04
C ILE A 34 -1.79 3.70 8.09
N SER A 35 -2.57 2.81 7.46
CA SER A 35 -3.53 3.12 6.40
C SER A 35 -4.49 4.28 6.74
N HIS A 36 -5.17 4.26 7.89
CA HIS A 36 -6.14 5.32 8.21
C HIS A 36 -5.49 6.68 8.51
N LEU A 37 -4.22 6.70 8.95
CA LEU A 37 -3.48 7.96 9.12
C LEU A 37 -2.95 8.52 7.80
N SER A 38 -3.00 7.74 6.72
CA SER A 38 -2.56 8.13 5.38
C SER A 38 -3.64 8.88 4.58
N ALA A 39 -4.89 8.84 5.03
CA ALA A 39 -6.03 9.40 4.31
C ALA A 39 -5.87 10.91 4.07
N GLY A 40 -5.95 11.33 2.81
CA GLY A 40 -5.77 12.73 2.41
C GLY A 40 -4.33 13.25 2.49
N LEU A 41 -3.35 12.38 2.79
CA LEU A 41 -1.92 12.72 2.79
C LEU A 41 -1.16 12.08 1.65
N PHE A 42 -1.48 10.84 1.27
CA PHE A 42 -0.77 10.15 0.20
C PHE A 42 -1.69 9.88 -0.96
N GLU A 43 -1.17 9.99 -2.17
CA GLU A 43 -1.98 9.72 -3.35
C GLU A 43 -2.15 8.22 -3.59
N LEU A 44 -1.11 7.41 -3.30
CA LEU A 44 -1.17 5.93 -3.35
C LEU A 44 -0.76 5.32 -2.00
N ASN A 45 -1.35 4.17 -1.66
CA ASN A 45 -0.95 3.41 -0.47
C ASN A 45 -1.07 1.90 -0.68
N ARG A 46 0.03 1.17 -0.43
CA ARG A 46 0.07 -0.29 -0.39
C ARG A 46 -0.89 -0.81 0.68
N ILE A 47 -1.94 -1.50 0.26
CA ILE A 47 -3.03 -1.93 1.15
C ILE A 47 -2.75 -3.27 1.83
N GLY A 48 -1.74 -4.02 1.40
CA GLY A 48 -1.38 -5.34 1.89
C GLY A 48 0.12 -5.58 1.86
N ASP A 49 0.52 -6.74 2.41
CA ASP A 49 1.90 -7.23 2.37
C ASP A 49 2.33 -7.55 0.92
N ASP A 50 3.61 -7.88 0.72
CA ASP A 50 4.16 -8.10 -0.61
C ASP A 50 3.51 -9.30 -1.32
N THR A 51 3.17 -9.11 -2.58
CA THR A 51 2.91 -10.19 -3.55
C THR A 51 4.20 -10.94 -3.87
N SER A 52 4.15 -11.91 -4.78
CA SER A 52 5.32 -12.73 -5.08
C SER A 52 5.43 -13.05 -6.56
N GLY A 53 6.65 -12.87 -7.09
CA GLY A 53 7.04 -13.44 -8.37
C GLY A 53 7.46 -14.91 -8.29
N ASN A 54 7.59 -15.50 -7.09
CA ASN A 54 8.05 -16.88 -6.90
C ASN A 54 6.90 -17.88 -6.72
N GLU A 55 5.83 -17.46 -6.03
CA GLU A 55 4.74 -18.36 -5.63
C GLU A 55 3.37 -17.67 -5.73
N TRP A 56 2.48 -18.24 -6.54
CA TRP A 56 1.13 -17.69 -6.75
C TRP A 56 0.30 -17.59 -5.48
N ALA A 57 0.49 -18.53 -4.54
CA ALA A 57 -0.27 -18.55 -3.30
C ALA A 57 -0.11 -17.25 -2.49
N ARG A 58 1.09 -16.66 -2.49
CA ARG A 58 1.36 -15.37 -1.83
C ARG A 58 0.68 -14.22 -2.56
N THR A 59 0.76 -14.13 -3.88
CA THR A 59 0.05 -13.09 -4.66
C THR A 59 -1.47 -13.16 -4.45
N ARG A 60 -2.05 -14.35 -4.46
CA ARG A 60 -3.48 -14.52 -4.15
C ARG A 60 -3.83 -14.08 -2.72
N LYS A 61 -2.98 -14.39 -1.74
CA LYS A 61 -3.19 -14.06 -0.32
C LYS A 61 -2.97 -12.57 0.00
N MET A 62 -1.98 -11.93 -0.61
CA MET A 62 -1.57 -10.57 -0.25
C MET A 62 -2.05 -9.49 -1.24
N GLY A 63 -2.26 -9.84 -2.51
CA GLY A 63 -2.86 -8.96 -3.52
C GLY A 63 -4.38 -9.12 -3.59
N VAL A 64 -4.85 -10.20 -4.22
CA VAL A 64 -6.28 -10.43 -4.51
C VAL A 64 -7.16 -10.38 -3.25
N ASN A 65 -6.80 -11.11 -2.20
CA ASN A 65 -7.57 -11.11 -0.95
C ASN A 65 -7.58 -9.71 -0.30
N THR A 66 -6.48 -8.99 -0.33
CA THR A 66 -6.42 -7.65 0.23
C THR A 66 -7.29 -6.67 -0.54
N LEU A 67 -7.32 -6.74 -1.87
CA LEU A 67 -8.26 -5.95 -2.69
C LEU A 67 -9.71 -6.22 -2.29
N ALA A 68 -10.08 -7.48 -2.04
CA ALA A 68 -11.44 -7.84 -1.65
C ALA A 68 -11.89 -7.15 -0.34
N PHE A 69 -10.98 -6.98 0.62
CA PHE A 69 -11.31 -6.41 1.94
C PHE A 69 -11.01 -4.91 2.06
N ARG A 70 -10.07 -4.37 1.28
CA ARG A 70 -9.59 -2.98 1.38
C ARG A 70 -9.77 -2.16 0.11
N GLY A 71 -10.36 -2.75 -0.94
CA GLY A 71 -10.69 -2.05 -2.18
C GLY A 71 -11.62 -0.85 -1.96
N MET A 72 -12.48 -0.90 -0.95
CA MET A 72 -13.34 0.23 -0.56
C MET A 72 -12.58 1.50 -0.11
N HIS A 73 -11.29 1.40 0.21
CA HIS A 73 -10.47 2.59 0.50
C HIS A 73 -10.07 3.36 -0.77
N HIS A 74 -10.10 2.69 -1.93
CA HIS A 74 -9.71 3.29 -3.21
C HIS A 74 -10.62 4.48 -3.54
N GLY A 75 -10.03 5.65 -3.77
CA GLY A 75 -10.76 6.89 -4.05
C GLY A 75 -11.44 7.53 -2.83
N ILE A 76 -11.37 6.90 -1.65
CA ILE A 76 -11.90 7.45 -0.39
C ILE A 76 -10.76 7.95 0.50
N PHE A 77 -9.74 7.14 0.73
CA PHE A 77 -8.56 7.54 1.51
C PHE A 77 -7.39 7.95 0.62
N TYR A 78 -7.17 7.18 -0.46
CA TYR A 78 -6.06 7.23 -1.41
C TYR A 78 -6.40 6.30 -2.59
N ALA A 79 -5.56 6.25 -3.62
CA ALA A 79 -5.59 5.14 -4.56
C ALA A 79 -4.96 3.88 -3.92
N ALA A 80 -5.75 2.81 -3.85
CA ALA A 80 -5.32 1.55 -3.26
C ALA A 80 -4.31 0.83 -4.17
N ASP A 81 -3.13 0.51 -3.63
CA ASP A 81 -2.08 -0.23 -4.32
C ASP A 81 -2.01 -1.66 -3.76
N PRO A 82 -2.38 -2.69 -4.54
CA PRO A 82 -2.36 -4.08 -4.09
C PRO A 82 -1.03 -4.79 -4.33
N ASP A 83 0.03 -4.04 -4.64
CA ASP A 83 1.37 -4.49 -5.02
C ASP A 83 1.52 -4.96 -6.48
N CYS A 84 2.78 -5.15 -6.87
CA CYS A 84 3.25 -5.39 -8.22
C CYS A 84 2.74 -6.70 -8.84
N VAL A 85 2.82 -6.76 -10.17
CA VAL A 85 2.72 -8.03 -10.91
C VAL A 85 4.08 -8.72 -10.91
N GLY A 86 4.13 -9.94 -10.35
CA GLY A 86 5.36 -10.73 -10.22
C GLY A 86 5.83 -11.39 -11.52
N VAL A 87 6.23 -10.61 -12.52
CA VAL A 87 6.63 -11.07 -13.87
C VAL A 87 7.96 -11.84 -13.83
N THR A 88 7.88 -13.13 -13.51
CA THR A 88 9.00 -14.09 -13.56
C THR A 88 8.56 -15.42 -14.16
N ASN A 89 9.51 -16.31 -14.45
CA ASN A 89 9.22 -17.66 -14.96
C ASN A 89 8.82 -18.68 -13.88
N LYS A 90 8.75 -18.28 -12.61
CA LYS A 90 8.41 -19.19 -11.49
C LYS A 90 6.90 -19.30 -11.22
N VAL A 91 6.13 -18.32 -11.69
CA VAL A 91 4.67 -18.34 -11.66
C VAL A 91 4.17 -18.46 -13.09
N ALA A 92 3.21 -19.35 -13.32
CA ALA A 92 2.64 -19.57 -14.64
C ALA A 92 2.07 -18.26 -15.22
N TRP A 93 2.32 -18.01 -16.51
CA TRP A 93 2.00 -16.74 -17.16
C TRP A 93 0.50 -16.42 -17.13
N ASP A 94 -0.36 -17.42 -17.28
CA ASP A 94 -1.81 -17.29 -17.19
C ASP A 94 -2.26 -16.62 -15.88
N LYS A 95 -1.61 -16.95 -14.77
CA LYS A 95 -1.89 -16.36 -13.45
C LYS A 95 -1.38 -14.93 -13.32
N ASN A 96 -0.17 -14.65 -13.79
CA ASN A 96 0.37 -13.29 -13.80
C ASN A 96 -0.43 -12.36 -14.72
N LYS A 97 -0.86 -12.87 -15.87
CA LYS A 97 -1.75 -12.15 -16.78
C LYS A 97 -3.11 -11.89 -16.13
N GLN A 98 -3.69 -12.87 -15.44
CA GLN A 98 -4.92 -12.67 -14.67
C GLN A 98 -4.75 -11.57 -13.62
N TRP A 99 -3.62 -11.57 -12.89
CA TRP A 99 -3.33 -10.55 -11.89
C TRP A 99 -3.19 -9.14 -12.49
N MET A 100 -2.55 -9.02 -13.65
CA MET A 100 -2.37 -7.75 -14.36
C MET A 100 -3.69 -7.13 -14.88
N HIS A 101 -4.73 -7.94 -15.10
CA HIS A 101 -6.01 -7.47 -15.64
C HIS A 101 -7.05 -7.10 -14.58
N LEU A 102 -6.80 -7.45 -13.31
CA LEU A 102 -7.64 -7.09 -12.16
C LEU A 102 -7.45 -5.62 -11.80
#